data_AF-A0A7C0ZKI5-F1
#
_entry.id   AF-A0A7C0ZKI5-F1
#
_cell.length_a   1.000
_cell.length_b   1.000
_cell.length_c   1.000
_cell.angle_alpha   90.00
_cell.angle_beta   90.00
_cell.angle_gamma   90.00
#
_symmetry.space_group_name_H-M   'P 1'
#
loop_
_entity.id
_entity.type
_entity.pdbx_description
1 polymer ?
#
loop_
_entity_poly.entity_id
_entity_poly.type
_entity_poly.pdbx_seq_one_letter_code
_entity_poly.pdbx_strand_id
1 'polypeptide(L)'
;MVQTQESKTPKNFNESRGFSFSVWSLRSKDLLTLQTFSSEEIWQLLKTTRKLKEGDLPEPLSGPLKNKSILLLFQKASTRTRVSFEVAIHQLGGQPLYLGWAEAQLGRGETIADTARVLSRYVDGVVARVYRQADLEEMAKHASIPVINALSDLFHPCQIVADLYTMWERWKTLEDLKVAYVGDGNNVCNSLLIGCSKLGIDISVACPPGYRPYPEAVKWARENAEESGSSVEIVEDP
;
A
#
# COMPACT_ATOMS: atom_id res chain seq x y z
N MET A 1 32.47 -35.50 20.87
CA MET A 1 32.15 -35.15 19.46
C MET A 1 30.83 -35.86 19.18
N VAL A 2 29.68 -35.22 18.96
CA VAL A 2 29.41 -34.03 18.15
C VAL A 2 28.16 -33.31 18.71
N GLN A 3 28.35 -31.99 18.90
CA GLN A 3 27.44 -30.84 18.83
C GLN A 3 25.97 -30.97 19.28
N THR A 4 25.70 -30.39 20.45
CA THR A 4 24.43 -29.77 20.84
C THR A 4 24.03 -28.70 19.83
N GLN A 5 22.84 -28.83 19.23
CA GLN A 5 22.24 -27.76 18.43
C GLN A 5 21.87 -26.59 19.35
N GLU A 6 22.51 -25.45 19.13
CA GLU A 6 22.09 -24.17 19.72
C GLU A 6 20.72 -23.80 19.17
N SER A 7 19.73 -23.76 20.05
CA SER A 7 18.43 -23.14 19.78
C SER A 7 18.65 -21.66 19.47
N LYS A 8 18.40 -21.25 18.23
CA LYS A 8 18.32 -19.83 17.89
C LYS A 8 17.12 -19.25 18.62
N THR A 9 17.39 -18.47 19.66
CA THR A 9 16.41 -17.62 20.33
C THR A 9 15.79 -16.67 19.32
N PRO A 10 14.46 -16.59 19.21
CA PRO A 10 13.80 -15.61 18.35
C PRO A 10 14.15 -14.20 18.86
N LYS A 11 14.46 -13.30 17.93
CA LYS A 11 14.61 -11.87 18.23
C LYS A 11 13.22 -11.33 18.54
N ASN A 12 12.86 -11.30 19.83
CA ASN A 12 11.69 -10.57 20.32
C ASN A 12 11.72 -9.14 19.75
N PHE A 13 10.81 -8.82 18.82
CA PHE A 13 10.58 -7.44 18.38
C PHE A 13 9.70 -6.76 19.44
N ASN A 14 10.32 -6.57 20.60
CA ASN A 14 9.71 -6.10 21.83
C ASN A 14 9.06 -4.72 21.61
N GLU A 15 7.80 -4.58 22.01
CA GLU A 15 7.04 -3.31 22.09
C GLU A 15 7.73 -2.24 22.96
N SER A 16 8.86 -2.59 23.61
CA SER A 16 9.63 -1.74 24.52
C SER A 16 10.71 -0.88 23.86
N ARG A 17 10.92 -0.92 22.53
CA ARG A 17 11.73 0.09 21.86
C ARG A 17 10.85 1.29 21.55
N GLY A 18 10.96 2.33 22.37
CA GLY A 18 10.43 3.66 22.07
C GLY A 18 11.00 4.16 20.75
N PHE A 19 10.34 3.82 19.64
CA PHE A 19 10.62 4.36 18.33
C PHE A 19 10.08 5.80 18.30
N SER A 20 10.93 6.75 18.67
CA SER A 20 10.73 8.15 18.30
C SER A 20 11.07 8.27 16.82
N PHE A 21 10.11 7.89 15.96
CA PHE A 21 10.20 8.12 14.53
C PHE A 21 9.08 9.07 14.15
N SER A 22 9.46 10.17 13.51
CA SER A 22 8.52 11.23 13.22
C SER A 22 7.65 10.89 12.00
N VAL A 23 6.39 11.31 12.04
CA VAL A 23 5.46 11.36 10.89
C VAL A 23 6.09 12.02 9.65
N TRP A 24 7.17 12.80 9.83
CA TRP A 24 7.90 13.47 8.75
C TRP A 24 8.61 12.53 7.78
N SER A 25 8.89 11.28 8.14
CA SER A 25 9.62 10.33 7.27
C SER A 25 8.85 9.93 6.00
N LEU A 26 7.52 9.87 6.08
CA LEU A 26 6.64 9.59 4.94
C LEU A 26 6.15 10.87 4.25
N ARG A 27 6.63 12.05 4.68
CA ARG A 27 6.19 13.31 4.11
C ARG A 27 6.57 13.38 2.64
N SER A 28 5.56 13.65 1.81
CA SER A 28 5.69 13.78 0.37
C SER A 28 6.07 12.50 -0.39
N LYS A 29 5.94 11.32 0.22
CA LYS A 29 6.23 10.03 -0.43
C LYS A 29 5.03 9.51 -1.24
N ASP A 30 5.28 9.07 -2.46
CA ASP A 30 4.28 8.40 -3.29
C ASP A 30 3.99 6.98 -2.79
N LEU A 31 2.71 6.57 -2.85
CA LEU A 31 2.29 5.20 -2.56
C LEU A 31 1.89 4.50 -3.86
N LEU A 32 2.86 4.09 -4.66
CA LEU A 32 2.60 3.40 -5.94
C LEU A 32 2.48 1.88 -5.77
N THR A 33 3.25 1.32 -4.86
CA THR A 33 3.31 -0.09 -4.46
C THR A 33 3.88 -0.15 -3.03
N LEU A 34 3.59 -1.21 -2.27
CA LEU A 34 4.23 -1.42 -0.96
C LEU A 34 5.71 -1.77 -1.05
N GLN A 35 6.22 -2.12 -2.25
CA GLN A 35 7.63 -2.46 -2.41
C GLN A 35 8.56 -1.26 -2.14
N THR A 36 8.10 -0.03 -2.38
CA THR A 36 8.87 1.18 -2.10
C THR A 36 8.86 1.57 -0.62
N PHE A 37 8.19 0.79 0.23
CA PHE A 37 8.09 1.00 1.66
C PHE A 37 8.94 -0.03 2.42
N SER A 38 9.63 0.42 3.47
CA SER A 38 10.29 -0.48 4.41
C SER A 38 9.27 -1.16 5.32
N SER A 39 9.68 -2.24 5.99
CA SER A 39 8.83 -2.93 6.97
C SER A 39 8.37 -1.96 8.07
N GLU A 40 9.27 -1.10 8.55
CA GLU A 40 9.00 -0.09 9.56
C GLU A 40 7.99 0.96 9.09
N GLU A 41 8.10 1.43 7.84
CA GLU A 41 7.15 2.37 7.25
C GLU A 41 5.76 1.75 7.10
N ILE A 42 5.67 0.47 6.72
CA ILE A 42 4.38 -0.25 6.68
C ILE A 42 3.80 -0.37 8.08
N TRP A 43 4.61 -0.75 9.08
CA TRP A 43 4.17 -0.77 10.48
C TRP A 43 3.68 0.59 10.99
N GLN A 44 4.29 1.69 10.54
CA GLN A 44 3.80 3.03 10.85
C GLN A 44 2.42 3.30 10.26
N LEU A 45 2.14 2.85 9.03
CA LEU A 45 0.81 2.93 8.43
C LEU A 45 -0.22 2.15 9.26
N LEU A 46 0.12 0.92 9.68
CA LEU A 46 -0.78 0.09 10.49
C LEU A 46 -1.06 0.71 11.87
N LYS A 47 -0.02 1.21 12.55
CA LYS A 47 -0.16 1.88 13.86
C LYS A 47 -0.93 3.18 13.75
N THR A 48 -0.73 3.95 12.68
CA THR A 48 -1.51 5.18 12.41
C THR A 48 -2.97 4.85 12.13
N THR A 49 -3.23 3.79 11.37
CA THR A 49 -4.59 3.28 11.10
C THR A 49 -5.29 2.91 12.40
N ARG A 50 -4.60 2.22 13.32
CA ARG A 50 -5.14 1.88 14.65
C ARG A 50 -5.57 3.11 15.45
N LYS A 51 -4.68 4.10 15.57
CA LYS A 51 -4.95 5.35 16.29
C LYS A 51 -6.14 6.11 15.70
N LEU A 52 -6.19 6.21 14.36
CA LEU A 52 -7.31 6.82 13.64
C LEU A 52 -8.63 6.11 13.95
N LYS A 53 -8.63 4.76 13.94
CA LYS A 53 -9.82 3.96 14.22
C LYS A 53 -10.27 4.06 15.69
N GLU A 54 -9.34 4.14 16.62
CA GLU A 54 -9.60 4.27 18.07
C GLU A 54 -10.02 5.71 18.48
N GLY A 55 -9.93 6.69 17.57
CA GLY A 55 -10.27 8.09 17.84
C GLY A 55 -9.19 8.85 18.60
N ASP A 56 -8.01 8.25 18.80
CA ASP A 56 -6.86 8.84 19.48
C ASP A 56 -5.95 9.56 18.46
N LEU A 57 -6.49 10.62 17.87
CA LEU A 57 -5.75 11.49 16.96
C LEU A 57 -4.83 12.40 17.79
N PRO A 58 -3.49 12.18 17.80
CA PRO A 58 -2.60 13.13 18.45
C PRO A 58 -2.77 14.51 17.80
N GLU A 59 -2.64 15.60 18.57
CA GLU A 59 -2.73 17.00 18.13
C GLU A 59 -2.18 17.30 16.71
N PRO A 60 -0.98 16.83 16.29
CA PRO A 60 -0.46 17.03 14.93
C PRO A 60 -1.26 16.34 13.79
N LEU A 61 -2.19 15.46 14.12
CA LEU A 61 -3.14 14.79 13.23
C LEU A 61 -4.59 15.26 13.47
N SER A 62 -4.79 16.35 14.20
CA SER A 62 -6.10 17.02 14.29
C SER A 62 -6.33 17.90 13.05
N GLY A 63 -6.79 17.27 11.98
CA GLY A 63 -7.00 17.91 10.68
C GLY A 63 -5.71 18.09 9.85
N PRO A 64 -4.95 17.02 9.57
CA PRO A 64 -3.69 17.09 8.84
C PRO A 64 -3.87 17.56 7.38
N LEU A 65 -5.10 17.48 6.87
CA LEU A 65 -5.48 17.95 5.55
C LEU A 65 -6.26 19.28 5.60
N LYS A 66 -6.26 20.00 6.73
CA LYS A 66 -6.95 21.29 6.83
C LYS A 66 -6.47 22.25 5.74
N ASN A 67 -7.43 22.78 4.98
CA ASN A 67 -7.21 23.66 3.82
C ASN A 67 -6.42 23.00 2.67
N LYS A 68 -6.37 21.67 2.62
CA LYS A 68 -5.73 20.90 1.54
C LYS A 68 -6.77 20.36 0.58
N SER A 69 -6.48 20.42 -0.71
CA SER A 69 -7.33 19.83 -1.75
C SER A 69 -6.68 18.55 -2.28
N ILE A 70 -7.42 17.45 -2.30
CA ILE A 70 -6.93 16.16 -2.78
C ILE A 70 -7.77 15.72 -4.00
N LEU A 71 -7.11 15.50 -5.13
CA LEU A 71 -7.77 15.03 -6.34
C LEU A 71 -7.94 13.51 -6.33
N LEU A 72 -9.13 13.04 -6.66
CA LEU A 72 -9.50 11.66 -6.92
C LEU A 72 -9.64 11.48 -8.44
N LEU A 73 -8.58 11.00 -9.09
CA LEU A 73 -8.52 10.79 -10.54
C LEU A 73 -8.83 9.34 -10.90
N PHE A 74 -9.99 9.09 -11.51
CA PHE A 74 -10.51 7.73 -11.70
C PHE A 74 -10.72 7.39 -13.17
N GLN A 75 -9.96 6.42 -13.67
CA GLN A 75 -10.14 5.80 -14.98
C GLN A 75 -11.08 4.58 -14.93
N LYS A 76 -11.12 3.91 -13.78
CA LYS A 76 -12.03 2.79 -13.49
C LYS A 76 -12.99 3.20 -12.39
N ALA A 77 -14.29 3.09 -12.62
CA ALA A 77 -15.29 3.34 -11.58
C ALA A 77 -15.07 2.43 -10.35
N SER A 78 -15.32 2.95 -9.15
CA SER A 78 -15.29 2.19 -7.90
C SER A 78 -16.02 2.90 -6.79
N THR A 79 -17.07 2.27 -6.26
CA THR A 79 -17.83 2.82 -5.13
C THR A 79 -17.01 2.81 -3.85
N ARG A 80 -16.42 1.67 -3.48
CA ARG A 80 -15.72 1.51 -2.19
C ARG A 80 -14.52 2.44 -2.08
N THR A 81 -13.64 2.41 -3.09
CA THR A 81 -12.42 3.23 -3.09
C THR A 81 -12.75 4.72 -3.10
N ARG A 82 -13.70 5.15 -3.93
CA ARG A 82 -14.10 6.55 -3.98
C ARG A 82 -14.65 7.02 -2.63
N VAL A 83 -15.65 6.31 -2.10
CA VAL A 83 -16.29 6.69 -0.84
C VAL A 83 -15.30 6.66 0.32
N SER A 84 -14.40 5.67 0.40
CA SER A 84 -13.41 5.60 1.47
C SER A 84 -12.46 6.80 1.45
N PHE A 85 -11.98 7.21 0.27
CA PHE A 85 -11.10 8.38 0.16
C PHE A 85 -11.85 9.69 0.42
N GLU A 86 -13.04 9.89 -0.15
CA GLU A 86 -13.83 11.12 0.08
C GLU A 86 -14.12 11.32 1.58
N VAL A 87 -14.56 10.27 2.28
CA VAL A 87 -14.84 10.32 3.72
C VAL A 87 -13.56 10.58 4.51
N ALA A 88 -12.47 9.86 4.21
CA ALA A 88 -11.20 10.04 4.93
C ALA A 88 -10.64 11.46 4.74
N ILE A 89 -10.63 11.99 3.51
CA ILE A 89 -10.15 13.35 3.22
C ILE A 89 -10.97 14.38 4.00
N HIS A 90 -12.30 14.27 3.95
CA HIS A 90 -13.20 15.18 4.67
C HIS A 90 -13.01 15.11 6.18
N GLN A 91 -12.92 13.91 6.76
CA GLN A 91 -12.69 13.71 8.20
C GLN A 91 -11.33 14.26 8.66
N LEU A 92 -10.32 14.24 7.78
CA LEU A 92 -9.01 14.83 8.02
C LEU A 92 -8.96 16.34 7.73
N GLY A 93 -10.09 16.98 7.43
CA GLY A 93 -10.23 18.43 7.23
C GLY A 93 -9.92 18.94 5.82
N GLY A 94 -9.72 18.03 4.87
CA GLY A 94 -9.42 18.35 3.46
C GLY A 94 -10.65 18.39 2.57
N GLN A 95 -10.45 18.91 1.36
CA GLN A 95 -11.45 18.97 0.30
C GLN A 95 -11.16 17.90 -0.76
N PRO A 96 -12.02 16.86 -0.89
CA PRO A 96 -11.90 15.94 -2.01
C PRO A 96 -12.44 16.58 -3.30
N LEU A 97 -11.72 16.38 -4.41
CA LEU A 97 -12.14 16.76 -5.76
C LEU A 97 -12.19 15.50 -6.61
N TYR A 98 -13.31 15.20 -7.26
CA TYR A 98 -13.42 14.03 -8.13
C TYR A 98 -13.26 14.44 -9.60
N LEU A 99 -12.45 13.69 -10.35
CA LEU A 99 -12.31 13.87 -11.79
C LEU A 99 -12.27 12.50 -12.50
N GLY A 100 -13.21 12.26 -13.41
CA GLY A 100 -13.15 11.10 -14.29
C GLY A 100 -12.04 11.24 -15.33
N TRP A 101 -11.32 10.16 -15.64
CA TRP A 101 -10.24 10.19 -16.62
C TRP A 101 -10.71 10.63 -18.02
N ALA A 102 -11.92 10.23 -18.43
CA ALA A 102 -12.50 10.63 -19.71
C ALA A 102 -12.91 12.12 -19.74
N GLU A 103 -13.19 12.71 -18.58
CA GLU A 103 -13.51 14.13 -18.42
C GLU A 103 -12.22 14.97 -18.36
N ALA A 104 -11.13 14.38 -17.88
CA ALA A 104 -9.80 14.97 -17.91
C ALA A 104 -9.26 15.09 -19.35
N GLN A 105 -8.39 16.08 -19.58
CA GLN A 105 -7.70 16.26 -20.87
C GLN A 105 -6.77 15.08 -21.22
N LEU A 106 -6.45 14.23 -20.24
CA LEU A 106 -5.81 12.92 -20.43
C LEU A 106 -6.57 12.02 -21.41
N GLY A 107 -7.90 12.11 -21.45
CA GLY A 107 -8.72 11.38 -22.43
C GLY A 107 -8.70 11.98 -23.84
N ARG A 108 -8.13 13.18 -24.01
CA ARG A 108 -8.17 13.99 -25.24
C ARG A 108 -6.80 14.27 -25.85
N GLY A 109 -5.74 13.65 -25.31
CA GLY A 109 -4.39 13.70 -25.87
C GLY A 109 -3.37 14.53 -25.09
N GLU A 110 -3.74 15.12 -23.93
CA GLU A 110 -2.73 15.70 -23.03
C GLU A 110 -1.84 14.57 -22.46
N THR A 111 -0.55 14.85 -22.35
CA THR A 111 0.39 13.87 -21.79
C THR A 111 0.21 13.75 -20.27
N ILE A 112 0.45 12.56 -19.72
CA ILE A 112 0.42 12.34 -18.27
C ILE A 112 1.38 13.28 -17.54
N ALA A 113 2.56 13.52 -18.13
CA ALA A 113 3.56 14.44 -17.61
C ALA A 113 3.04 15.89 -17.50
N ASP A 114 2.34 16.39 -18.52
CA ASP A 114 1.80 17.75 -18.51
C ASP A 114 0.65 17.87 -17.52
N THR A 115 -0.29 16.92 -17.54
CA THR A 115 -1.37 16.89 -16.55
C THR A 115 -0.81 16.84 -15.11
N ALA A 116 0.21 16.03 -14.84
CA ALA A 116 0.83 15.94 -13.51
C ALA A 116 1.41 17.28 -13.06
N ARG A 117 2.12 18.00 -13.94
CA ARG A 117 2.68 19.34 -13.65
C ARG A 117 1.58 20.37 -13.38
N VAL A 118 0.51 20.35 -14.16
CA VAL A 118 -0.62 21.27 -14.01
C VAL A 118 -1.34 21.00 -12.69
N LEU A 119 -1.71 19.75 -12.42
CA LEU A 119 -2.40 19.38 -11.18
C LEU A 119 -1.58 19.73 -9.93
N SER A 120 -0.25 19.56 -9.99
CA SER A 120 0.67 19.94 -8.91
C SER A 120 0.62 21.41 -8.51
N ARG A 121 0.04 22.30 -9.34
CA ARG A 121 -0.14 23.72 -9.04
C ARG A 121 -1.49 24.04 -8.40
N TYR A 122 -2.43 23.10 -8.40
CA TYR A 122 -3.81 23.33 -7.95
C TYR A 122 -4.20 22.51 -6.72
N VAL A 123 -3.67 21.29 -6.58
CA VAL A 123 -4.02 20.38 -5.49
C VAL A 123 -2.78 19.98 -4.69
N ASP A 124 -3.00 19.44 -3.49
CA ASP A 124 -1.94 19.06 -2.54
C ASP A 124 -1.59 17.57 -2.59
N GLY A 125 -2.37 16.78 -3.33
CA GLY A 125 -2.14 15.35 -3.54
C GLY A 125 -3.11 14.76 -4.57
N VAL A 126 -2.72 13.63 -5.15
CA VAL A 126 -3.52 12.90 -6.14
C VAL A 126 -3.69 11.45 -5.69
N VAL A 127 -4.93 10.99 -5.62
CA VAL A 127 -5.29 9.58 -5.52
C VAL A 127 -5.75 9.15 -6.90
N ALA A 128 -5.02 8.21 -7.51
CA ALA A 128 -5.25 7.79 -8.87
C ALA A 128 -5.63 6.31 -8.93
N ARG A 129 -6.72 6.02 -9.65
CA ARG A 129 -7.17 4.67 -10.00
C ARG A 129 -7.13 4.51 -11.51
N VAL A 130 -6.16 3.75 -12.00
CA VAL A 130 -5.82 3.66 -13.44
C VAL A 130 -5.81 2.21 -13.91
N TYR A 131 -5.63 1.99 -15.21
CA TYR A 131 -5.30 0.66 -15.74
C TYR A 131 -3.80 0.39 -15.56
N ARG A 132 -2.94 1.20 -16.19
CA ARG A 132 -1.51 0.91 -16.30
C ARG A 132 -0.73 1.44 -15.11
N GLN A 133 0.08 0.59 -14.49
CA GLN A 133 1.02 1.03 -13.45
C GLN A 133 2.00 2.11 -13.95
N ALA A 134 2.45 1.99 -15.21
CA ALA A 134 3.32 2.98 -15.83
C ALA A 134 2.72 4.40 -15.87
N ASP A 135 1.38 4.52 -15.96
CA ASP A 135 0.73 5.83 -15.96
C ASP A 135 0.83 6.50 -14.57
N LEU A 136 0.81 5.71 -13.49
CA LEU A 136 1.07 6.20 -12.12
C LEU A 136 2.53 6.59 -11.92
N GLU A 137 3.46 5.77 -12.44
CA GLU A 137 4.91 6.02 -12.33
C GLU A 137 5.31 7.30 -13.07
N GLU A 138 4.78 7.51 -14.29
CA GLU A 138 5.00 8.73 -15.06
C GLU A 138 4.39 9.96 -14.38
N MET A 139 3.20 9.81 -13.79
CA MET A 139 2.55 10.89 -13.03
C MET A 139 3.37 11.27 -11.80
N ALA A 140 3.78 10.30 -10.98
CA ALA A 140 4.60 10.52 -9.78
C ALA A 140 5.95 11.17 -10.11
N LYS A 141 6.58 10.73 -11.20
CA LYS A 141 7.85 11.31 -11.68
C LYS A 141 7.75 12.81 -12.02
N HIS A 142 6.58 13.28 -12.45
CA HIS A 142 6.36 14.65 -12.91
C HIS A 142 5.53 15.52 -11.96
N ALA A 143 4.88 14.92 -10.96
CA ALA A 143 4.16 15.62 -9.92
C ALA A 143 5.14 16.15 -8.85
N SER A 144 4.86 17.34 -8.32
CA SER A 144 5.56 17.86 -7.11
C SER A 144 4.77 17.60 -5.83
N ILE A 145 3.71 16.79 -5.92
CA ILE A 145 2.77 16.44 -4.86
C ILE A 145 2.61 14.91 -4.81
N PRO A 146 2.20 14.34 -3.67
CA PRO A 146 2.11 12.89 -3.52
C PRO A 146 1.06 12.27 -4.45
N VAL A 147 1.43 11.14 -5.06
CA VAL A 147 0.56 10.27 -5.84
C VAL A 147 0.31 8.98 -5.09
N ILE A 148 -0.97 8.67 -4.87
CA ILE A 148 -1.44 7.46 -4.18
C ILE A 148 -2.13 6.56 -5.19
N ASN A 149 -1.62 5.34 -5.33
CA ASN A 149 -2.23 4.29 -6.15
C ASN A 149 -3.45 3.69 -5.43
N ALA A 150 -4.64 4.14 -5.85
CA ALA A 150 -5.91 3.59 -5.40
C ALA A 150 -6.26 2.26 -6.05
N LEU A 151 -5.69 1.95 -7.22
CA LEU A 151 -5.64 0.64 -7.90
C LEU A 151 -5.02 0.82 -9.30
N SER A 152 -4.15 -0.10 -9.69
CA SER A 152 -3.75 -0.37 -11.08
C SER A 152 -4.02 -1.84 -11.41
N ASP A 153 -3.83 -2.24 -12.67
CA ASP A 153 -3.94 -3.64 -13.09
C ASP A 153 -2.82 -4.51 -12.48
N LEU A 154 -1.73 -3.92 -11.98
CA LEU A 154 -0.64 -4.64 -11.31
C LEU A 154 -0.72 -4.60 -9.78
N PHE A 155 -1.14 -3.48 -9.17
CA PHE A 155 -1.06 -3.31 -7.72
C PHE A 155 -2.27 -2.60 -7.11
N HIS A 156 -2.57 -2.92 -5.86
CA HIS A 156 -3.62 -2.32 -5.05
C HIS A 156 -3.12 -2.14 -3.59
N PRO A 157 -2.13 -1.26 -3.36
CA PRO A 157 -1.46 -1.16 -2.05
C PRO A 157 -2.40 -0.77 -0.91
N CYS A 158 -3.36 0.14 -1.16
CA CYS A 158 -4.32 0.55 -0.13
C CYS A 158 -5.19 -0.60 0.40
N GLN A 159 -5.57 -1.55 -0.47
CA GLN A 159 -6.33 -2.74 -0.05
C GLN A 159 -5.48 -3.60 0.89
N ILE A 160 -4.21 -3.83 0.54
CA ILE A 160 -3.32 -4.67 1.36
C ILE A 160 -2.97 -4.02 2.69
N VAL A 161 -2.83 -2.69 2.77
CA VAL A 161 -2.70 -2.02 4.07
C VAL A 161 -3.92 -2.31 4.95
N ALA A 162 -5.13 -2.26 4.39
CA ALA A 162 -6.35 -2.60 5.13
C ALA A 162 -6.40 -4.09 5.52
N ASP A 163 -5.97 -5.00 4.65
CA ASP A 163 -5.93 -6.44 4.92
C ASP A 163 -4.92 -6.78 6.02
N LEU A 164 -3.68 -6.25 5.93
CA LEU A 164 -2.65 -6.38 6.95
C LEU A 164 -3.11 -5.83 8.29
N TYR A 165 -3.75 -4.65 8.30
CA TYR A 165 -4.34 -4.08 9.51
C TYR A 165 -5.42 -4.99 10.09
N THR A 166 -6.30 -5.53 9.24
CA THR A 166 -7.38 -6.44 9.65
C THR A 166 -6.81 -7.71 10.29
N MET A 167 -5.76 -8.28 9.71
CA MET A 167 -5.06 -9.43 10.29
C MET A 167 -4.46 -9.07 11.65
N TRP A 168 -3.68 -7.99 11.71
CA TRP A 168 -3.07 -7.56 12.97
C TRP A 168 -4.12 -7.26 14.05
N GLU A 169 -5.23 -6.63 13.69
CA GLU A 169 -6.31 -6.33 14.61
C GLU A 169 -6.99 -7.58 15.15
N ARG A 170 -7.19 -8.59 14.29
CA ARG A 170 -7.87 -9.84 14.65
C ARG A 170 -7.00 -10.74 15.52
N TRP A 171 -5.73 -10.93 15.14
CA TRP A 171 -4.82 -11.86 15.81
C TRP A 171 -3.90 -11.20 16.84
N LYS A 172 -3.90 -9.86 16.93
CA LYS A 172 -3.03 -9.03 17.81
C LYS A 172 -1.53 -9.13 17.52
N THR A 173 -1.13 -10.06 16.67
CA THR A 173 0.21 -10.22 16.12
C THR A 173 0.12 -10.55 14.63
N LEU A 174 1.19 -10.27 13.90
CA LEU A 174 1.41 -10.78 12.53
C LEU A 174 2.50 -11.87 12.51
N GLU A 175 3.18 -12.08 13.63
CA GLU A 175 4.20 -13.14 13.78
C GLU A 175 3.55 -14.52 13.64
N ASP A 176 4.27 -15.45 13.01
CA ASP A 176 3.87 -16.84 12.76
C ASP A 176 2.53 -16.99 12.02
N LEU A 177 2.01 -15.93 11.39
CA LEU A 177 0.85 -16.03 10.53
C LEU A 177 1.24 -16.60 9.16
N LYS A 178 0.36 -17.46 8.64
CA LYS A 178 0.40 -17.93 7.26
C LYS A 178 -0.88 -17.55 6.53
N VAL A 179 -0.73 -16.94 5.36
CA VAL A 179 -1.80 -16.51 4.46
C VAL A 179 -1.86 -17.43 3.25
N ALA A 180 -3.07 -17.88 2.91
CA ALA A 180 -3.33 -18.58 1.66
C ALA A 180 -4.14 -17.68 0.72
N TYR A 181 -3.69 -17.52 -0.52
CA TYR A 181 -4.45 -16.87 -1.59
C TYR A 181 -4.78 -17.91 -2.66
N VAL A 182 -6.06 -18.05 -3.00
CA VAL A 182 -6.52 -19.02 -3.99
C VAL A 182 -7.28 -18.31 -5.10
N GLY A 183 -6.89 -18.52 -6.35
CA GLY A 183 -7.58 -17.99 -7.53
C GLY A 183 -6.64 -17.25 -8.48
N ASP A 184 -7.06 -16.09 -8.96
CA ASP A 184 -6.35 -15.31 -9.98
C ASP A 184 -5.19 -14.50 -9.39
N GLY A 185 -3.99 -14.63 -9.95
CA GLY A 185 -2.78 -13.86 -9.63
C GLY A 185 -2.85 -12.38 -10.03
N ASN A 186 -3.97 -11.72 -9.71
CA ASN A 186 -4.26 -10.33 -10.05
C ASN A 186 -3.53 -9.32 -9.15
N ASN A 187 -3.89 -8.06 -9.29
CA ASN A 187 -3.33 -6.94 -8.53
C ASN A 187 -3.38 -7.09 -7.00
N VAL A 188 -4.42 -7.73 -6.46
CA VAL A 188 -4.53 -8.03 -5.02
C VAL A 188 -3.52 -9.09 -4.65
N CYS A 189 -3.43 -10.19 -5.41
CA CYS A 189 -2.43 -11.24 -5.20
C CYS A 189 -1.00 -10.68 -5.22
N ASN A 190 -0.67 -9.88 -6.25
CA ASN A 190 0.65 -9.25 -6.38
C ASN A 190 0.99 -8.37 -5.18
N SER A 191 0.02 -7.58 -4.72
CA SER A 191 0.23 -6.66 -3.60
C SER A 191 0.31 -7.40 -2.27
N LEU A 192 -0.46 -8.49 -2.11
CA LEU A 192 -0.48 -9.32 -0.90
C LEU A 192 0.85 -10.07 -0.75
N LEU A 193 1.40 -10.60 -1.85
CA LEU A 193 2.75 -11.17 -1.90
C LEU A 193 3.80 -10.20 -1.34
N ILE A 194 3.77 -8.95 -1.77
CA ILE A 194 4.69 -7.91 -1.29
C ILE A 194 4.42 -7.58 0.18
N GLY A 195 3.17 -7.32 0.55
CA GLY A 195 2.81 -6.91 1.92
C GLY A 195 3.12 -7.96 2.97
N CYS A 196 2.78 -9.22 2.69
CA CYS A 196 3.08 -10.35 3.59
C CYS A 196 4.59 -10.55 3.75
N SER A 197 5.32 -10.66 2.65
CA SER A 197 6.77 -10.88 2.69
C SER A 197 7.54 -9.74 3.38
N LYS A 198 7.12 -8.47 3.20
CA LYS A 198 7.72 -7.31 3.90
C LYS A 198 7.52 -7.35 5.42
N LEU A 199 6.44 -7.95 5.90
CA LEU A 199 6.10 -8.00 7.32
C LEU A 199 6.42 -9.36 7.97
N GLY A 200 7.11 -10.26 7.27
CA GLY A 200 7.48 -11.56 7.80
C GLY A 200 6.33 -12.57 7.87
N ILE A 201 5.24 -12.34 7.13
CA ILE A 201 4.10 -13.25 7.05
C ILE A 201 4.35 -14.30 5.96
N ASP A 202 4.17 -15.57 6.30
CA ASP A 202 4.23 -16.66 5.33
C ASP A 202 3.07 -16.55 4.34
N ILE A 203 3.32 -16.76 3.06
CA ILE A 203 2.28 -16.73 2.03
C ILE A 203 2.41 -17.88 1.04
N SER A 204 1.32 -18.64 0.88
CA SER A 204 1.14 -19.61 -0.19
C SER A 204 0.05 -19.11 -1.15
N VAL A 205 0.34 -19.14 -2.45
CA VAL A 205 -0.58 -18.73 -3.51
C VAL A 205 -0.86 -19.92 -4.41
N ALA A 206 -2.12 -20.32 -4.50
CA ALA A 206 -2.59 -21.34 -5.43
C ALA A 206 -3.31 -20.68 -6.62
N CYS A 207 -2.69 -20.75 -7.80
CA CYS A 207 -3.23 -20.17 -9.03
C CYS A 207 -3.31 -21.21 -10.15
N PRO A 208 -4.40 -21.28 -10.92
CA PRO A 208 -4.47 -22.16 -12.08
C PRO A 208 -3.47 -21.72 -13.16
N PRO A 209 -3.04 -22.65 -14.03
CA PRO A 209 -2.19 -22.33 -15.19
C PRO A 209 -2.77 -21.17 -16.01
N GLY A 210 -1.92 -20.20 -16.37
CA GLY A 210 -2.32 -18.99 -17.12
C GLY A 210 -2.79 -17.81 -16.25
N TYR A 211 -3.02 -18.01 -14.96
CA TYR A 211 -3.42 -16.95 -14.01
C TYR A 211 -2.38 -16.71 -12.92
N ARG A 212 -1.10 -16.98 -13.24
CA ARG A 212 -0.01 -16.82 -12.27
C ARG A 212 0.21 -15.34 -11.95
N PRO A 213 0.69 -15.01 -10.73
CA PRO A 213 0.98 -13.64 -10.35
C PRO A 213 2.05 -12.99 -11.24
N TYR A 214 2.07 -11.66 -11.23
CA TYR A 214 3.04 -10.89 -11.98
C TYR A 214 4.48 -11.28 -11.57
N PRO A 215 5.36 -11.67 -12.51
CA PRO A 215 6.67 -12.24 -12.18
C PRO A 215 7.55 -11.35 -11.29
N GLU A 216 7.52 -10.02 -11.51
CA GLU A 216 8.32 -9.09 -10.68
C GLU A 216 7.78 -9.02 -9.25
N ALA A 217 6.46 -9.14 -9.04
CA ALA A 217 5.89 -9.18 -7.69
C ALA A 217 6.32 -10.45 -6.93
N VAL A 218 6.37 -11.59 -7.62
CA VAL A 218 6.89 -12.86 -7.05
C VAL A 218 8.36 -12.73 -6.70
N LYS A 219 9.16 -12.13 -7.59
CA LYS A 219 10.59 -11.88 -7.35
C LYS A 219 10.80 -11.00 -6.12
N TRP A 220 10.14 -9.84 -6.05
CA TRP A 220 10.22 -8.96 -4.88
C TRP A 220 9.77 -9.66 -3.60
N ALA A 221 8.72 -10.47 -3.66
CA ALA A 221 8.25 -11.19 -2.49
C ALA A 221 9.29 -12.19 -1.97
N ARG A 222 10.00 -12.88 -2.86
CA ARG A 222 11.11 -13.78 -2.46
C ARG A 222 12.28 -13.01 -1.87
N GLU A 223 12.68 -11.89 -2.48
CA GLU A 223 13.74 -11.02 -1.96
C GLU A 223 13.37 -10.48 -0.56
N ASN A 224 12.14 -10.01 -0.37
CA ASN A 224 11.65 -9.54 0.92
C ASN A 224 11.61 -10.68 1.96
N ALA A 225 11.28 -11.90 1.55
CA ALA A 225 11.24 -13.08 2.41
C ALA A 225 12.64 -13.50 2.90
N GLU A 226 13.68 -13.32 2.08
CA GLU A 226 15.07 -13.52 2.51
C GLU A 226 15.45 -12.55 3.64
N GLU A 227 14.97 -11.30 3.58
CA GLU A 227 15.23 -10.29 4.61
C GLU A 227 14.40 -10.50 5.88
N SER A 228 13.11 -10.82 5.73
CA SER A 228 12.15 -10.92 6.84
C SER A 228 12.13 -12.30 7.52
N GLY A 229 12.60 -13.34 6.83
CA GLY A 229 12.55 -14.72 7.27
C GLY A 229 11.24 -15.45 7.00
N SER A 230 10.32 -14.86 6.21
CA SER A 230 9.08 -15.54 5.81
C SER A 230 9.29 -16.53 4.67
N SER A 231 8.24 -17.27 4.33
CA SER A 231 8.17 -18.18 3.19
C SER A 231 7.18 -17.69 2.14
N VAL A 232 7.55 -17.86 0.86
CA VAL A 232 6.72 -17.52 -0.29
C VAL A 232 6.62 -18.72 -1.22
N GLU A 233 5.42 -19.24 -1.37
CA GLU A 233 5.13 -20.42 -2.18
C GLU A 233 4.08 -20.08 -3.25
N ILE A 234 4.36 -20.48 -4.51
CA ILE A 234 3.42 -20.33 -5.62
C ILE A 234 3.18 -21.72 -6.22
N VAL A 235 1.97 -22.23 -6.08
CA VAL A 235 1.55 -23.59 -6.49
C VAL A 235 0.36 -23.52 -7.43
N GLU A 236 0.08 -24.63 -8.12
CA GLU A 236 -1.10 -24.78 -8.96
C GLU A 236 -2.24 -25.54 -8.25
N ASP A 237 -1.90 -26.34 -7.23
CA ASP A 237 -2.82 -27.16 -6.44
C ASP A 237 -3.06 -26.50 -5.07
N PRO A 238 -4.31 -26.18 -4.68
CA PRO A 238 -4.65 -25.48 -3.45
C PRO A 238 -4.55 -26.30 -2.16
#